data_AF-A0A1G4IDT9-F1
#
_entry.id   AF-A0A1G4IDT9-F1
#
_cell.length_a   1.000
_cell.length_b   1.000
_cell.length_c   1.000
_cell.angle_alpha   90.00
_cell.angle_beta   90.00
_cell.angle_gamma   90.00
#
_symmetry.space_group_name_H-M   'P 1'
#
loop_
_entity.id
_entity.type
_entity.pdbx_description
1 polymer ?
#
loop_
_entity_poly.entity_id
_entity_poly.type
_entity_poly.pdbx_seq_one_letter_code
_entity_poly.pdbx_strand_id
1 'polypeptide(L)'
;MKKFALPLKENIRQKFRPVLAALTLRARSIKQKITDAEHRIAQSRKNVREALLQALYGPTYRAVIWPTDTDPDQEVKPFNPEKPFPWEGASREATCKAASATDKTAGEALAADLVCLCRGGNSGDADKARHCTQTDTATVAEVDSTTPATKARTNYIALAKACDTVAEAQNLALSPATLAEAVATVLGKLGANWVTLGAGPEGCHMADRHRP
;
A
#
# COMPACT_ATOMS: atom_id res chain seq x y z
N MET A 1 6.17 -50.97 -8.99
CA MET A 1 4.80 -50.47 -9.25
C MET A 1 3.92 -51.62 -9.73
N LYS A 2 2.98 -52.11 -8.90
CA LYS A 2 1.97 -53.07 -9.35
C LYS A 2 0.95 -52.32 -10.21
N LYS A 3 0.96 -52.57 -11.52
CA LYS A 3 -0.10 -52.13 -12.44
C LYS A 3 -1.42 -52.72 -11.94
N PHE A 4 -2.45 -51.88 -11.75
CA PHE A 4 -3.80 -52.34 -11.46
C PHE A 4 -4.25 -53.29 -12.59
N ALA A 5 -4.22 -54.60 -12.33
CA ALA A 5 -4.73 -55.60 -13.24
C ALA A 5 -6.26 -55.62 -13.12
N LEU A 6 -6.94 -54.80 -13.92
CA LEU A 6 -8.39 -54.87 -14.03
C LEU A 6 -8.77 -56.28 -14.53
N PRO A 7 -9.61 -57.05 -13.81
CA PRO A 7 -10.08 -58.37 -14.21
C PRO A 7 -11.14 -58.27 -15.32
N LEU A 8 -10.84 -57.49 -16.35
CA LEU A 8 -11.68 -57.25 -17.52
C LEU A 8 -11.15 -58.08 -18.68
N LYS A 9 -12.05 -58.78 -19.38
CA LYS A 9 -11.75 -59.45 -20.66
C LYS A 9 -11.26 -58.41 -21.69
N GLU A 10 -10.37 -58.81 -22.60
CA GLU A 10 -9.69 -57.87 -23.52
C GLU A 10 -10.68 -57.09 -24.40
N ASN A 11 -11.77 -57.73 -24.85
CA ASN A 11 -12.84 -57.07 -25.60
C ASN A 11 -13.54 -55.95 -24.81
N ILE A 12 -13.65 -56.09 -23.48
CA ILE A 12 -14.19 -55.06 -22.59
C ILE A 12 -13.15 -53.94 -22.43
N ARG A 13 -11.87 -54.27 -22.25
CA ARG A 13 -10.80 -53.25 -22.16
C ARG A 13 -10.70 -52.39 -23.41
N GLN A 14 -10.80 -52.97 -24.60
CA GLN A 14 -10.75 -52.22 -25.85
C GLN A 14 -11.89 -51.19 -25.95
N LYS A 15 -13.09 -51.52 -25.44
CA LYS A 15 -14.22 -50.59 -25.40
C LYS A 15 -14.03 -49.44 -24.41
N PHE A 16 -13.38 -49.70 -23.26
CA PHE A 16 -13.14 -48.66 -22.25
C PHE A 16 -11.89 -47.81 -22.50
N ARG A 17 -10.89 -48.31 -23.22
CA ARG A 17 -9.66 -47.57 -23.58
C ARG A 17 -9.92 -46.16 -24.12
N PRO A 18 -10.78 -45.93 -25.14
CA PRO A 18 -11.01 -44.59 -25.67
C PRO A 18 -11.69 -43.67 -24.65
N VAL A 19 -12.61 -44.19 -23.84
CA VAL A 19 -13.30 -43.42 -22.79
C VAL A 19 -12.30 -43.00 -21.70
N LEU A 20 -11.47 -43.93 -21.22
CA LEU A 20 -10.43 -43.65 -20.23
C LEU A 20 -9.35 -42.71 -20.78
N ALA A 21 -8.98 -42.85 -22.05
CA ALA A 21 -8.05 -41.94 -22.71
C ALA A 21 -8.63 -40.52 -22.79
N ALA A 22 -9.89 -40.37 -23.18
CA ALA A 22 -10.57 -39.08 -23.23
C ALA A 22 -10.69 -38.43 -21.84
N LEU A 23 -11.03 -39.22 -20.81
CA LEU A 23 -11.06 -38.74 -19.42
C LEU A 23 -9.67 -38.32 -18.93
N THR A 24 -8.62 -39.08 -19.26
CA THR A 24 -7.23 -38.76 -18.89
C THR A 24 -6.77 -37.46 -19.56
N LEU A 25 -7.10 -37.25 -20.83
CA LEU A 25 -6.80 -36.01 -21.55
C LEU A 25 -7.53 -34.81 -20.93
N ARG A 26 -8.81 -34.96 -20.61
CA ARG A 26 -9.59 -33.91 -19.92
C ARG A 26 -9.02 -33.59 -18.54
N ALA A 27 -8.70 -34.61 -17.74
CA ALA A 27 -8.10 -34.44 -16.43
C ALA A 27 -6.75 -33.72 -16.51
N ARG A 28 -5.91 -34.06 -17.50
CA ARG A 28 -4.65 -33.36 -17.76
C ARG A 28 -4.88 -31.89 -18.13
N SER A 29 -5.84 -31.61 -19.00
CA SER A 29 -6.19 -30.24 -19.37
C SER A 29 -6.67 -29.42 -18.18
N ILE A 30 -7.55 -29.99 -17.33
CA ILE A 30 -8.02 -29.34 -16.11
C ILE A 30 -6.85 -29.08 -15.15
N LYS A 31 -5.99 -30.08 -14.92
CA LYS A 31 -4.80 -29.92 -14.08
C LYS A 31 -3.93 -28.77 -14.58
N GLN A 32 -3.70 -28.69 -15.88
CA GLN A 32 -2.89 -27.62 -16.46
C GLN A 32 -3.55 -26.24 -16.26
N LYS A 33 -4.86 -26.13 -16.47
CA LYS A 33 -5.59 -24.88 -16.21
C LYS A 33 -5.51 -24.45 -14.75
N ILE A 34 -5.55 -25.39 -13.80
CA ILE A 34 -5.39 -25.12 -12.37
C ILE A 34 -3.97 -24.59 -12.11
N THR A 35 -2.94 -25.27 -12.57
CA THR A 35 -1.54 -24.82 -12.41
C THR A 35 -1.30 -23.44 -13.04
N ASP A 36 -1.85 -23.18 -14.22
CA ASP A 36 -1.75 -21.86 -14.85
C ASP A 36 -2.47 -20.78 -14.04
N ALA A 37 -3.62 -21.11 -13.44
CA ALA A 37 -4.37 -20.19 -12.59
C ALA A 37 -3.62 -19.91 -11.29
N GLU A 38 -3.05 -20.93 -10.64
CA GLU A 38 -2.21 -20.79 -9.45
C GLU A 38 -1.03 -19.85 -9.71
N HIS A 39 -0.33 -20.02 -10.84
CA HIS A 39 0.76 -19.14 -11.24
C HIS A 39 0.31 -17.69 -11.45
N ARG A 40 -0.83 -17.48 -12.14
CA ARG A 40 -1.38 -16.13 -12.34
C ARG A 40 -1.77 -15.47 -11.01
N ILE A 41 -2.34 -16.23 -10.08
CA ILE A 41 -2.70 -15.73 -8.75
C ILE A 41 -1.45 -15.32 -7.97
N ALA A 42 -0.42 -16.18 -7.94
CA ALA A 42 0.84 -15.88 -7.27
C ALA A 42 1.50 -14.60 -7.81
N GLN A 43 1.58 -14.46 -9.14
CA GLN A 43 2.13 -13.26 -9.76
C GLN A 43 1.30 -12.01 -9.47
N SER A 44 -0.04 -12.12 -9.51
CA SER A 44 -0.93 -10.99 -9.24
C SER A 44 -0.80 -10.51 -7.81
N ARG A 45 -0.75 -11.43 -6.83
CA ARG A 45 -0.53 -11.08 -5.42
C ARG A 45 0.78 -10.35 -5.21
N LYS A 46 1.86 -10.82 -5.85
CA LYS A 46 3.18 -10.15 -5.80
C LYS A 46 3.12 -8.75 -6.41
N ASN A 47 2.50 -8.57 -7.58
CA ASN A 47 2.41 -7.27 -8.23
C ASN A 47 1.61 -6.26 -7.39
N VAL A 48 0.48 -6.69 -6.82
CA VAL A 48 -0.34 -5.83 -5.93
C VAL A 48 0.46 -5.44 -4.68
N ARG A 49 1.17 -6.39 -4.07
CA ARG A 49 2.03 -6.15 -2.92
C ARG A 49 3.10 -5.10 -3.21
N GLU A 50 3.81 -5.24 -4.33
CA GLU A 50 4.85 -4.28 -4.74
C GLU A 50 4.26 -2.90 -5.03
N ALA A 51 3.10 -2.83 -5.68
CA ALA A 51 2.42 -1.56 -5.96
C ALA A 51 1.97 -0.84 -4.67
N LEU A 52 1.46 -1.57 -3.68
CA LEU A 52 1.07 -0.98 -2.38
C LEU A 52 2.29 -0.51 -1.59
N LEU A 53 3.40 -1.26 -1.59
CA LEU A 53 4.64 -0.83 -0.95
C LEU A 53 5.24 0.40 -1.64
N GLN A 54 5.16 0.46 -2.96
CA GLN A 54 5.55 1.63 -3.73
C GLN A 54 4.65 2.84 -3.43
N ALA A 55 3.33 2.67 -3.33
CA ALA A 55 2.44 3.77 -2.94
C ALA A 55 2.72 4.27 -1.51
N LEU A 56 3.10 3.35 -0.60
CA LEU A 56 3.40 3.70 0.78
C LEU A 56 4.72 4.47 0.93
N TYR A 57 5.78 4.03 0.25
CA TYR A 57 7.15 4.53 0.45
C TYR A 57 7.75 5.26 -0.75
N GLY A 58 7.00 5.41 -1.84
CA GLY A 58 7.46 5.99 -3.09
C GLY A 58 8.31 5.04 -3.95
N PRO A 59 8.92 5.55 -5.02
CA PRO A 59 9.65 4.75 -6.01
C PRO A 59 10.91 4.08 -5.43
N THR A 60 11.42 4.60 -4.33
CA THR A 60 12.59 4.06 -3.62
C THR A 60 12.24 3.00 -2.57
N TYR A 61 10.98 2.49 -2.53
CA TYR A 61 10.50 1.57 -1.50
C TYR A 61 11.42 0.36 -1.26
N ARG A 62 12.05 -0.19 -2.30
CA ARG A 62 12.96 -1.35 -2.18
C ARG A 62 14.16 -1.07 -1.28
N ALA A 63 14.56 0.18 -1.11
CA ALA A 63 15.64 0.57 -0.21
C ALA A 63 15.21 0.62 1.27
N VAL A 64 13.90 0.66 1.56
CA VAL A 64 13.36 0.94 2.90
C VAL A 64 12.57 -0.20 3.52
N ILE A 65 12.05 -1.11 2.70
CA ILE A 65 11.31 -2.30 3.15
C ILE A 65 12.25 -3.40 3.67
N TRP A 66 11.69 -4.35 4.41
CA TRP A 66 12.39 -5.60 4.71
C TRP A 66 12.48 -6.47 3.45
N PRO A 67 13.54 -7.27 3.28
CA PRO A 67 13.67 -8.18 2.12
C PRO A 67 12.48 -9.14 1.96
N THR A 68 11.81 -9.46 3.06
CA THR A 68 10.66 -10.38 3.11
C THR A 68 9.33 -9.71 2.78
N ASP A 69 9.25 -8.37 2.73
CA ASP A 69 7.98 -7.68 2.53
C ASP A 69 7.44 -7.86 1.10
N THR A 70 8.28 -8.22 0.11
CA THR A 70 7.81 -8.49 -1.26
C THR A 70 7.16 -9.87 -1.42
N ASP A 71 7.28 -10.75 -0.42
CA ASP A 71 6.62 -12.05 -0.43
C ASP A 71 5.13 -11.89 -0.05
N PRO A 72 4.19 -12.22 -0.95
CA PRO A 72 2.76 -12.07 -0.68
C PRO A 72 2.22 -13.05 0.37
N ASP A 73 2.98 -14.08 0.75
CA ASP A 73 2.62 -15.07 1.78
C ASP A 73 3.19 -14.73 3.16
N GLN A 74 4.00 -13.66 3.26
CA GLN A 74 4.51 -13.13 4.51
C GLN A 74 3.74 -11.88 4.94
N GLU A 75 3.64 -11.64 6.23
CA GLU A 75 3.13 -10.37 6.75
C GLU A 75 4.09 -9.22 6.42
N VAL A 76 3.55 -8.03 6.08
CA VAL A 76 4.38 -6.83 5.94
C VAL A 76 4.85 -6.44 7.33
N LYS A 77 6.16 -6.31 7.50
CA LYS A 77 6.69 -5.86 8.78
C LYS A 77 6.51 -4.35 8.95
N PRO A 78 6.43 -3.85 10.19
CA PRO A 78 6.58 -2.43 10.45
C PRO A 78 7.85 -1.87 9.80
N PHE A 79 7.82 -0.58 9.47
CA PHE A 79 8.93 0.12 8.84
C PHE A 79 10.28 -0.19 9.51
N ASN A 80 11.30 -0.44 8.70
CA ASN A 80 12.64 -0.73 9.20
C ASN A 80 13.33 0.58 9.65
N PRO A 81 13.54 0.80 10.96
CA PRO A 81 14.10 2.06 11.48
C PRO A 81 15.56 2.29 11.06
N GLU A 82 16.28 1.24 10.64
CA GLU A 82 17.66 1.34 10.17
C GLU A 82 17.76 1.87 8.73
N LYS A 83 16.63 1.93 8.02
CA LYS A 83 16.58 2.39 6.63
C LYS A 83 16.32 3.89 6.52
N PRO A 84 16.73 4.51 5.39
CA PRO A 84 16.35 5.88 5.11
C PRO A 84 14.83 5.99 5.01
N PHE A 85 14.30 7.12 5.44
CA PHE A 85 12.89 7.47 5.27
C PHE A 85 12.76 8.36 4.02
N PRO A 86 11.69 8.22 3.20
CA PRO A 86 11.50 9.04 2.00
C PRO A 86 11.16 10.48 2.35
N TRP A 87 12.20 11.24 2.72
CA TRP A 87 12.09 12.64 3.11
C TRP A 87 13.22 13.47 2.54
N GLU A 88 12.85 14.46 1.75
CA GLU A 88 13.76 15.44 1.16
C GLU A 88 13.30 16.86 1.49
N GLY A 89 14.21 17.68 2.01
CA GLY A 89 13.93 19.04 2.45
C GLY A 89 14.45 19.33 3.85
N ALA A 90 14.67 20.62 4.10
CA ALA A 90 15.21 21.11 5.37
C ALA A 90 14.14 21.25 6.47
N SER A 91 12.85 21.16 6.15
CA SER A 91 11.78 21.21 7.15
C SER A 91 10.52 20.56 6.62
N ARG A 92 9.53 20.37 7.51
CA ARG A 92 8.16 19.97 7.12
C ARG A 92 7.62 20.85 6.00
N GLU A 93 7.70 22.17 6.12
CA GLU A 93 7.16 23.12 5.14
C GLU A 93 7.86 23.00 3.79
N ALA A 94 9.17 22.74 3.77
CA ALA A 94 9.93 22.54 2.54
C ALA A 94 9.49 21.26 1.81
N THR A 95 9.29 20.16 2.56
CA THR A 95 8.92 18.85 2.00
C THR A 95 7.43 18.78 1.62
N CYS A 96 6.56 19.41 2.40
CA CYS A 96 5.10 19.25 2.32
C CYS A 96 4.38 20.30 1.47
N LYS A 97 5.12 21.07 0.66
CA LYS A 97 4.55 22.13 -0.19
C LYS A 97 3.84 21.52 -1.41
N ALA A 98 2.63 21.99 -1.72
CA ALA A 98 1.70 21.40 -2.70
C ALA A 98 2.21 21.17 -4.16
N ALA A 99 3.38 21.68 -4.55
CA ALA A 99 3.92 21.55 -5.90
C ALA A 99 5.13 20.60 -5.99
N SER A 100 5.48 19.91 -4.90
CA SER A 100 6.76 19.21 -4.81
C SER A 100 6.70 17.74 -5.17
N ALA A 101 5.59 17.13 -5.60
CA ALA A 101 5.44 15.68 -5.85
C ALA A 101 6.53 15.12 -6.80
N THR A 102 7.66 14.81 -6.19
CA THR A 102 8.92 14.34 -6.74
C THR A 102 9.43 13.30 -5.74
N ASP A 103 10.50 12.57 -6.05
CA ASP A 103 11.03 11.58 -5.11
C ASP A 103 11.21 12.20 -3.70
N LYS A 104 10.72 11.50 -2.67
CA LYS A 104 10.84 11.83 -1.22
C LYS A 104 10.14 13.10 -0.73
N THR A 105 9.17 13.63 -1.46
CA THR A 105 8.35 14.77 -1.02
C THR A 105 6.88 14.38 -0.86
N ALA A 106 6.06 15.32 -0.37
CA ALA A 106 4.62 15.10 -0.27
C ALA A 106 3.97 14.85 -1.63
N GLY A 107 3.00 13.95 -1.67
CA GLY A 107 2.29 13.49 -2.85
C GLY A 107 2.92 12.28 -3.55
N GLU A 108 4.19 11.96 -3.27
CA GLU A 108 4.87 10.80 -3.89
C GLU A 108 4.79 9.52 -3.03
N ALA A 109 4.73 9.69 -1.70
CA ALA A 109 4.72 8.57 -0.75
C ALA A 109 3.75 8.85 0.39
N LEU A 110 2.80 7.92 0.63
CA LEU A 110 1.81 8.05 1.70
C LEU A 110 2.47 8.19 3.08
N ALA A 111 3.62 7.56 3.30
CA ALA A 111 4.37 7.69 4.55
C ALA A 111 4.84 9.14 4.80
N ALA A 112 5.30 9.84 3.75
CA ALA A 112 5.68 11.25 3.84
C ALA A 112 4.44 12.13 4.04
N ASP A 113 3.35 11.85 3.31
CA ASP A 113 2.06 12.53 3.45
C ASP A 113 1.50 12.42 4.87
N LEU A 114 1.61 11.25 5.50
CA LEU A 114 1.19 11.05 6.88
C LEU A 114 1.96 11.98 7.83
N VAL A 115 3.29 12.09 7.68
CA VAL A 115 4.09 13.05 8.47
C VAL A 115 3.68 14.49 8.15
N CYS A 116 3.42 14.81 6.89
CA CYS A 116 3.00 16.15 6.47
C CYS A 116 1.65 16.57 7.05
N LEU A 117 0.67 15.68 7.07
CA LEU A 117 -0.70 15.95 7.51
C LEU A 117 -0.84 15.87 9.03
N CYS A 118 -0.17 14.91 9.66
CA CYS A 118 -0.37 14.61 11.07
C CYS A 118 0.54 15.38 12.02
N ARG A 119 1.45 16.20 11.46
CA ARG A 119 2.32 17.06 12.24
C ARG A 119 2.07 18.54 11.96
N GLY A 120 1.89 19.30 13.04
CA GLY A 120 1.83 20.76 13.01
C GLY A 120 3.20 21.37 12.72
N GLY A 121 3.20 22.54 12.09
CA GLY A 121 4.40 23.33 11.83
C GLY A 121 5.08 23.85 13.12
N ASN A 122 6.05 24.74 12.93
CA ASN A 122 6.98 25.24 13.97
C ASN A 122 6.35 25.47 15.36
N SER A 123 7.05 24.98 16.39
CA SER A 123 6.97 25.08 17.88
C SER A 123 5.73 25.61 18.64
N GLY A 124 4.87 26.47 18.07
CA GLY A 124 3.81 27.21 18.77
C GLY A 124 2.44 26.53 18.90
N ASP A 125 2.23 25.38 18.26
CA ASP A 125 0.95 24.68 18.32
C ASP A 125 0.89 23.74 19.54
N ALA A 126 -0.10 23.96 20.42
CA ALA A 126 -0.33 23.15 21.61
C ALA A 126 -0.85 21.74 21.27
N ASP A 127 -1.50 21.58 20.11
CA ASP A 127 -2.12 20.33 19.63
C ASP A 127 -1.33 19.65 18.50
N LYS A 128 -0.07 20.06 18.28
CA LYS A 128 0.84 19.51 17.24
C LYS A 128 1.05 17.99 17.27
N ALA A 129 0.71 17.33 18.37
CA ALA A 129 0.79 15.88 18.55
C ALA A 129 -0.59 15.17 18.44
N ARG A 130 -1.67 15.91 18.13
CA ARG A 130 -3.07 15.45 18.10
C ARG A 130 -3.77 15.65 16.76
N HIS A 131 -3.10 16.16 15.72
CA HIS A 131 -3.79 16.42 14.45
C HIS A 131 -4.40 15.17 13.80
N CYS A 132 -3.82 13.99 14.03
CA CYS A 132 -4.35 12.72 13.50
C CYS A 132 -4.86 11.76 14.57
N THR A 133 -4.84 12.16 15.85
CA THR A 133 -5.22 11.30 16.97
C THR A 133 -5.94 12.11 18.04
N GLN A 134 -6.98 11.54 18.66
CA GLN A 134 -7.69 12.23 19.74
C GLN A 134 -6.83 12.41 21.01
N THR A 135 -5.86 11.51 21.19
CA THR A 135 -4.87 11.56 22.28
C THR A 135 -3.50 11.94 21.73
N ASP A 136 -2.63 12.53 22.57
CA ASP A 136 -1.26 12.83 22.17
C ASP A 136 -0.53 11.59 21.66
N THR A 137 -0.03 11.65 20.43
CA THR A 137 0.96 10.68 19.96
C THR A 137 2.31 11.09 20.55
N ALA A 138 2.60 10.58 21.76
CA ALA A 138 3.88 10.78 22.42
C ALA A 138 5.00 10.46 21.42
N THR A 139 6.02 11.34 21.33
CA THR A 139 7.18 11.31 20.40
C THR A 139 7.02 11.98 19.04
N VAL A 140 5.83 12.38 18.61
CA VAL A 140 5.69 13.22 17.41
C VAL A 140 6.26 14.61 17.70
N ALA A 141 7.33 14.97 16.99
CA ALA A 141 8.12 16.19 17.19
C ALA A 141 8.20 17.04 15.92
N GLU A 142 8.76 18.24 16.02
CA GLU A 142 8.91 19.15 14.88
C GLU A 142 9.90 18.56 13.89
N VAL A 143 9.68 18.75 12.59
CA VAL A 143 10.67 18.44 11.55
C VAL A 143 11.31 19.74 11.09
N ASP A 144 12.32 20.19 11.84
CA ASP A 144 13.15 21.35 11.53
C ASP A 144 14.44 20.95 10.77
N SER A 145 15.31 21.93 10.52
CA SER A 145 16.56 21.76 9.77
C SER A 145 17.63 20.91 10.47
N THR A 146 17.44 20.58 11.74
CA THR A 146 18.31 19.68 12.48
C THR A 146 17.84 18.25 12.26
N THR A 147 18.57 17.51 11.42
CA THR A 147 18.30 16.09 11.09
C THR A 147 16.85 15.80 10.63
N PRO A 148 16.32 16.55 9.64
CA PRO A 148 14.90 16.49 9.24
C PRO A 148 14.43 15.08 8.88
N ALA A 149 15.21 14.33 8.09
CA ALA A 149 14.86 12.96 7.72
C ALA A 149 14.77 12.01 8.93
N THR A 150 15.65 12.17 9.93
CA THR A 150 15.60 11.40 11.18
C THR A 150 14.35 11.72 11.98
N LYS A 151 14.01 13.01 12.10
CA LYS A 151 12.81 13.46 12.82
C LYS A 151 11.53 13.00 12.13
N ALA A 152 11.45 13.15 10.80
CA ALA A 152 10.34 12.65 9.99
C ALA A 152 10.17 11.13 10.13
N ARG A 153 11.27 10.37 10.11
CA ARG A 153 11.27 8.92 10.35
C ARG A 153 10.70 8.58 11.73
N THR A 154 11.17 9.24 12.79
CA THR A 154 10.67 9.01 14.16
C THR A 154 9.18 9.32 14.25
N ASN A 155 8.74 10.42 13.65
CA ASN A 155 7.32 10.78 13.59
C ASN A 155 6.50 9.72 12.86
N TYR A 156 6.95 9.26 11.69
CA TYR A 156 6.25 8.23 10.94
C TYR A 156 6.12 6.93 11.73
N ILE A 157 7.18 6.47 12.40
CA ILE A 157 7.13 5.26 13.24
C ILE A 157 6.08 5.41 14.36
N ALA A 158 6.01 6.58 14.99
CA ALA A 158 5.03 6.87 16.03
C ALA A 158 3.60 6.93 15.47
N LEU A 159 3.40 7.60 14.34
CA LEU A 159 2.11 7.74 13.66
C LEU A 159 1.60 6.40 13.13
N ALA A 160 2.45 5.60 12.50
CA ALA A 160 2.11 4.27 12.00
C ALA A 160 1.65 3.35 13.14
N LYS A 161 2.30 3.42 14.31
CA LYS A 161 1.85 2.71 15.51
C LYS A 161 0.51 3.23 16.04
N ALA A 162 0.26 4.53 15.92
CA ALA A 162 -1.02 5.11 16.31
C ALA A 162 -2.17 4.73 15.37
N CYS A 163 -1.91 4.46 14.08
CA CYS A 163 -2.93 4.02 13.13
C CYS A 163 -3.74 2.80 13.64
N ASP A 164 -3.10 1.89 14.36
CA ASP A 164 -3.74 0.70 14.96
C ASP A 164 -4.80 1.06 16.03
N THR A 165 -4.78 2.28 16.57
CA THR A 165 -5.71 2.74 17.61
C THR A 165 -6.83 3.64 17.05
N VAL A 166 -6.65 4.19 15.85
CA VAL A 166 -7.64 5.09 15.21
C VAL A 166 -8.47 4.38 14.15
N ALA A 167 -7.93 3.33 13.54
CA ALA A 167 -8.70 2.45 12.70
C ALA A 167 -9.43 1.44 13.58
N GLU A 168 -10.77 1.46 13.60
CA GLU A 168 -11.45 0.17 13.75
C GLU A 168 -10.89 -0.69 12.62
N ALA A 169 -10.26 -1.82 12.96
CA ALA A 169 -9.73 -2.77 11.99
C ALA A 169 -10.91 -3.31 11.18
N GLN A 170 -11.37 -2.53 10.20
CA GLN A 170 -12.29 -2.99 9.21
C GLN A 170 -11.50 -4.06 8.48
N ASN A 171 -11.95 -5.30 8.59
CA ASN A 171 -11.50 -6.40 7.74
C ASN A 171 -11.96 -6.10 6.31
N LEU A 172 -11.40 -5.06 5.71
CA LEU A 172 -11.64 -4.64 4.34
C LEU A 172 -10.94 -5.67 3.47
N ALA A 173 -11.73 -6.53 2.84
CA ALA A 173 -11.23 -7.36 1.76
C ALA A 173 -10.59 -6.43 0.71
N LEU A 174 -9.32 -6.69 0.39
CA LEU A 174 -8.59 -5.91 -0.60
C LEU A 174 -9.27 -6.10 -1.97
N SER A 175 -9.84 -5.02 -2.50
CA SER A 175 -10.51 -4.99 -3.78
C SER A 175 -10.30 -3.63 -4.45
N PRO A 176 -10.50 -3.52 -5.78
CA PRO A 176 -10.46 -2.23 -6.45
C PRO A 176 -11.47 -1.23 -5.86
N ALA A 177 -12.65 -1.69 -5.46
CA ALA A 177 -13.70 -0.84 -4.89
C ALA A 177 -13.30 -0.29 -3.52
N THR A 178 -12.78 -1.15 -2.62
CA THR A 178 -12.36 -0.73 -1.27
C THR A 178 -11.16 0.20 -1.31
N LEU A 179 -10.21 0.00 -2.24
CA LEU A 179 -9.12 0.95 -2.47
C LEU A 179 -9.62 2.30 -3.00
N ALA A 180 -10.52 2.29 -4.00
CA ALA A 180 -11.06 3.52 -4.56
C ALA A 180 -11.87 4.32 -3.53
N GLU A 181 -12.64 3.63 -2.68
CA GLU A 181 -13.39 4.25 -1.59
C GLU A 181 -12.46 4.85 -0.52
N ALA A 182 -11.40 4.14 -0.14
CA ALA A 182 -10.40 4.65 0.80
C ALA A 182 -9.73 5.92 0.27
N VAL A 183 -9.32 5.91 -1.01
CA VAL A 183 -8.76 7.09 -1.68
C VAL A 183 -9.78 8.23 -1.71
N ALA A 184 -11.00 7.98 -2.17
CA ALA A 184 -12.06 9.00 -2.22
C ALA A 184 -12.37 9.59 -0.84
N THR A 185 -12.33 8.77 0.22
CA THR A 185 -12.55 9.20 1.59
C THR A 185 -11.44 10.14 2.06
N VAL A 186 -10.18 9.80 1.81
CA VAL A 186 -9.04 10.67 2.16
C VAL A 186 -9.17 11.99 1.40
N LEU A 187 -9.37 11.93 0.09
CA LEU A 187 -9.44 13.12 -0.76
C LEU A 187 -10.64 14.01 -0.45
N GLY A 188 -11.80 13.42 -0.13
CA GLY A 188 -12.98 14.14 0.32
C GLY A 188 -12.79 14.89 1.63
N LYS A 189 -11.84 14.47 2.48
CA LYS A 189 -11.50 15.14 3.75
C LYS A 189 -10.52 16.31 3.59
N LEU A 190 -9.86 16.46 2.46
CA LEU A 190 -8.87 17.52 2.22
C LEU A 190 -9.49 18.91 1.93
N GLY A 191 -10.82 19.04 1.96
CA GLY A 191 -11.54 20.31 1.73
C GLY A 191 -11.71 20.66 0.25
N ALA A 192 -12.02 21.91 -0.10
CA ALA A 192 -12.23 22.32 -1.50
C ALA A 192 -10.93 22.77 -2.23
N ASN A 193 -9.80 22.83 -1.52
CA ASN A 193 -8.54 23.40 -2.02
C ASN A 193 -7.44 22.35 -2.24
N TRP A 194 -7.78 21.06 -2.29
CA TRP A 194 -6.81 20.03 -2.59
C TRP A 194 -6.64 19.89 -4.11
N VAL A 195 -5.39 19.90 -4.56
CA VAL A 195 -5.05 19.77 -5.98
C VAL A 195 -4.81 18.30 -6.25
N THR A 196 -5.68 17.66 -7.05
CA THR A 196 -5.36 16.38 -7.70
C THR A 196 -4.24 16.62 -8.70
N LEU A 197 -3.01 16.17 -8.43
CA LEU A 197 -1.99 16.13 -9.47
C LEU A 197 -2.25 14.91 -10.38
N GLY A 198 -3.14 15.12 -11.35
CA GLY A 198 -3.37 14.23 -12.50
C GLY A 198 -3.25 14.94 -13.86
N ALA A 199 -3.42 16.26 -13.87
CA ALA A 199 -3.04 17.22 -14.91
C ALA A 199 -3.20 18.62 -14.28
N GLY A 200 -2.24 19.53 -14.48
CA GLY A 200 -2.20 20.81 -13.79
C GLY A 200 -3.32 21.78 -14.22
N PRO A 201 -3.92 22.55 -13.31
CA PRO A 201 -4.71 23.71 -13.68
C PRO A 201 -3.85 24.98 -13.68
N GLU A 202 -3.90 25.71 -14.79
CA GLU A 202 -3.45 27.10 -14.88
C GLU A 202 -4.38 28.00 -14.06
N GLY A 203 -3.80 28.85 -13.21
CA GLY A 203 -4.50 30.01 -12.64
C GLY A 203 -4.72 29.97 -11.13
N CYS A 204 -3.96 30.81 -10.42
CA CYS A 204 -4.24 31.20 -9.04
C CYS A 204 -5.43 32.16 -8.99
N HIS A 205 -6.61 31.70 -8.57
CA HIS A 205 -7.60 32.58 -7.95
C HIS A 205 -8.22 31.91 -6.73
N MET A 206 -8.09 32.58 -5.59
CA MET A 206 -8.63 32.14 -4.30
C MET A 206 -10.15 32.10 -4.35
N ALA A 207 -10.74 30.95 -4.03
CA ALA A 207 -12.18 30.83 -3.81
C ALA A 207 -12.49 31.11 -2.34
N ASP A 208 -12.86 32.36 -2.09
CA ASP A 208 -13.56 32.80 -0.89
C ASP A 208 -14.92 32.05 -0.82
N ARG A 209 -15.29 31.55 0.36
CA ARG A 209 -16.65 31.05 0.59
C ARG A 209 -17.24 31.77 1.80
N HIS A 210 -17.79 32.94 1.49
CA HIS A 210 -18.96 33.51 2.16
C HIS A 210 -19.99 32.43 2.49
N ARG A 211 -20.51 32.45 3.72
CA ARG A 211 -21.87 31.97 4.02
C ARG A 211 -22.65 33.10 4.69
N PRO A 212 -23.96 33.23 4.39
CA PRO A 212 -24.82 34.26 4.96
C PRO A 212 -25.01 34.09 6.47
#